data_AF-A0A7Y0Y335-F1
#
_entry.id   AF-A0A7Y0Y335-F1
#
_cell.length_a   1.000
_cell.length_b   1.000
_cell.length_c   1.000
_cell.angle_alpha   90.00
_cell.angle_beta   90.00
_cell.angle_gamma   90.00
#
_symmetry.space_group_name_H-M   'P 1'
#
loop_
_entity.id
_entity.type
_entity.pdbx_description
1 polymer ?
#
loop_
_entity_poly.entity_id
_entity_poly.type
_entity_poly.pdbx_seq_one_letter_code
_entity_poly.pdbx_strand_id
1 'polypeptide(L)'
;MKNAGTRHWQSGFAPGFAPALGRSVAGTPGRVRLVGVRLVVLALIGVLGLSGLGLSGCTSSIPAGSAARIHEAPSGKSGANPGLAPHEKGDPTNRKTDQNRKPESNQASENETDMSASHADKPGEPGSKGAPVKYQVSNLADAASRAETAAALKAVLPEPDVDQFLAMVKDYNDTIQNTSLTSGFTPIAPQYDLDKIDKLWQGAKGKFIGVDCRISAFELVKSQLKTPPAGSADAALLFQDLEAIQTGKLFNAADTQHFKQLFSRVKTTKTTDVKAHATKMASHFKAFTFPARARVVTVVINDNLDGNYLFVGHTGVLVSTRGKWLFVEKVSFQEPYQVLKFDSPQDCYRYLADKYRDYADDGAAKPFVMENGRLVYPQ
;
A
#
# COMPACT_ATOMS: atom_id res chain seq x y z
N MET A 1 -52.38 20.54 5.09
CA MET A 1 -51.09 21.00 4.49
C MET A 1 -50.17 21.44 5.61
N LYS A 2 -48.90 21.03 5.47
CA LYS A 2 -47.74 21.07 6.39
C LYS A 2 -47.81 22.03 7.58
N ASN A 3 -47.65 21.46 8.78
CA ASN A 3 -47.16 22.18 9.95
C ASN A 3 -45.97 21.42 10.56
N ALA A 4 -44.94 22.19 10.91
CA ALA A 4 -43.67 21.74 11.44
C ALA A 4 -43.80 21.13 12.84
N GLY A 5 -42.98 20.12 13.13
CA GLY A 5 -42.95 19.45 14.43
C GLY A 5 -41.57 18.86 14.73
N THR A 6 -40.75 19.65 15.41
CA THR A 6 -39.55 19.24 16.14
C THR A 6 -39.89 18.20 17.21
N ARG A 7 -39.12 17.10 17.28
CA ARG A 7 -38.98 16.21 18.45
C ARG A 7 -37.48 15.90 18.60
N HIS A 8 -36.78 16.49 19.57
CA HIS A 8 -36.55 15.98 20.93
C HIS A 8 -36.06 14.53 20.98
N TRP A 9 -34.73 14.40 21.10
CA TRP A 9 -34.03 13.20 21.56
C TRP A 9 -34.13 13.13 23.09
N GLN A 10 -34.72 12.06 23.61
CA GLN A 10 -34.67 11.71 25.04
C GLN A 10 -33.43 10.85 25.29
N SER A 11 -32.51 11.37 26.11
CA SER A 11 -31.46 10.60 26.77
C SER A 11 -32.01 10.01 28.07
N GLY A 12 -32.17 8.70 28.13
CA GLY A 12 -32.49 7.97 29.35
C GLY A 12 -31.21 7.56 30.08
N PHE A 13 -30.89 8.25 31.17
CA PHE A 13 -30.01 7.76 32.23
C PHE A 13 -30.84 7.71 33.52
N ALA A 14 -30.75 6.61 34.26
CA ALA A 14 -31.27 6.49 35.62
C ALA A 14 -30.10 6.13 36.58
N PRO A 15 -30.20 6.48 37.87
CA PRO A 15 -29.06 6.87 38.71
C PRO A 15 -28.70 5.83 39.79
N GLY A 16 -27.54 6.01 40.44
CA GLY A 16 -27.27 5.31 41.70
C GLY A 16 -25.89 5.55 42.31
N PHE A 17 -25.90 6.16 43.49
CA PHE A 17 -24.87 6.19 44.54
C PHE A 17 -23.70 7.16 44.45
N ALA A 18 -23.86 8.27 45.19
CA ALA A 18 -22.78 8.97 45.89
C ALA A 18 -22.80 8.58 47.39
N PRO A 19 -21.69 8.78 48.10
CA PRO A 19 -21.78 9.45 49.39
C PRO A 19 -20.88 10.69 49.48
N ALA A 20 -21.33 11.59 50.33
CA ALA A 20 -20.85 12.95 50.54
C ALA A 20 -19.55 13.05 51.36
N LEU A 21 -18.86 14.19 51.23
CA LEU A 21 -18.47 15.09 52.34
C LEU A 21 -17.68 16.31 51.82
N GLY A 22 -17.97 17.50 52.37
CA GLY A 22 -17.08 18.66 52.34
C GLY A 22 -17.66 19.95 51.76
N ARG A 23 -18.02 20.90 52.64
CA ARG A 23 -18.64 22.22 52.37
C ARG A 23 -17.59 23.34 52.12
N SER A 24 -18.11 24.49 51.64
CA SER A 24 -17.57 25.89 51.74
C SER A 24 -16.66 26.35 50.58
N VAL A 25 -16.73 27.54 49.95
CA VAL A 25 -17.46 28.84 50.07
C VAL A 25 -17.57 29.47 48.66
N ALA A 26 -18.55 30.35 48.45
CA ALA A 26 -18.87 31.09 47.22
C ALA A 26 -17.83 32.15 46.75
N GLY A 27 -17.77 32.36 45.43
CA GLY A 27 -17.11 33.50 44.75
C GLY A 27 -17.47 33.57 43.25
N THR A 28 -17.80 34.78 42.77
CA THR A 28 -18.41 35.20 41.48
C THR A 28 -17.66 34.79 40.18
N PRO A 29 -18.33 34.80 38.99
CA PRO A 29 -17.84 34.10 37.79
C PRO A 29 -16.93 34.99 36.91
N GLY A 30 -15.71 34.52 36.67
CA GLY A 30 -14.82 35.02 35.61
C GLY A 30 -15.00 34.21 34.33
N ARG A 31 -15.20 34.88 33.19
CA ARG A 31 -15.19 34.28 31.85
C ARG A 31 -13.86 33.56 31.61
N VAL A 32 -13.88 32.23 31.56
CA VAL A 32 -12.80 31.44 30.98
C VAL A 32 -13.21 31.08 29.55
N ARG A 33 -12.49 31.63 28.56
CA ARG A 33 -12.52 31.13 27.18
C ARG A 33 -11.96 29.71 27.20
N LEU A 34 -12.82 28.73 26.98
CA LEU A 34 -12.42 27.35 26.73
C LEU A 34 -11.74 27.31 25.35
N VAL A 35 -10.42 27.35 25.32
CA VAL A 35 -9.66 26.87 24.16
C VAL A 35 -9.76 25.35 24.20
N GLY A 36 -10.65 24.80 23.38
CA GLY A 36 -10.78 23.35 23.22
C GLY A 36 -9.52 22.81 22.56
N VAL A 37 -8.59 22.33 23.37
CA VAL A 37 -7.51 21.43 22.94
C VAL A 37 -8.17 20.10 22.64
N ARG A 38 -8.36 19.77 21.35
CA ARG A 38 -8.64 18.39 20.94
C ARG A 38 -7.32 17.64 20.95
N LEU A 39 -7.11 16.92 22.04
CA LEU A 39 -6.15 15.82 22.10
C LEU A 39 -6.69 14.72 21.18
N VAL A 40 -6.23 14.64 19.92
CA VAL A 40 -6.43 13.44 19.11
C VAL A 40 -5.42 12.42 19.61
N VAL A 41 -5.97 11.43 20.26
CA VAL A 41 -5.27 10.34 20.92
C VAL A 41 -4.78 9.37 19.83
N LEU A 42 -3.45 9.25 19.70
CA LEU A 42 -2.80 8.01 19.28
C LEU A 42 -3.07 6.95 20.36
N ALA A 43 -4.18 6.24 20.25
CA ALA A 43 -4.41 5.01 21.01
C ALA A 43 -5.24 4.03 20.20
N LEU A 44 -4.51 3.24 19.41
CA LEU A 44 -4.78 1.83 19.22
C LEU A 44 -3.41 1.14 19.10
N ILE A 45 -2.64 1.21 20.19
CA ILE A 45 -1.49 0.34 20.43
C ILE A 45 -1.70 -0.21 21.84
N GLY A 46 -2.03 -1.49 21.92
CA GLY A 46 -2.33 -2.18 23.17
C GLY A 46 -1.14 -2.23 24.10
N VAL A 47 -1.37 -1.85 25.35
CA VAL A 47 -0.46 -2.06 26.48
C VAL A 47 -0.86 -3.35 27.19
N LEU A 48 -0.02 -4.38 27.09
CA LEU A 48 0.15 -5.43 28.09
C LEU A 48 1.58 -5.23 28.62
N GLY A 49 1.79 -4.66 29.80
CA GLY A 49 1.51 -5.33 31.06
C GLY A 49 2.74 -6.13 31.50
N LEU A 50 3.86 -5.46 31.77
CA LEU A 50 5.02 -6.04 32.46
C LEU A 50 4.81 -5.89 33.97
N SER A 51 4.89 -7.00 34.70
CA SER A 51 5.22 -7.03 36.12
C SER A 51 5.88 -8.36 36.47
N GLY A 52 7.08 -8.32 37.06
CA GLY A 52 7.66 -9.45 37.78
C GLY A 52 9.15 -9.68 37.54
N LEU A 53 10.00 -8.84 38.15
CA LEU A 53 11.41 -9.16 38.38
C LEU A 53 11.52 -10.35 39.35
N GLY A 54 12.38 -11.31 39.02
CA GLY A 54 12.92 -12.32 39.92
C GLY A 54 14.38 -12.56 39.60
N LEU A 55 15.26 -12.06 40.48
CA LEU A 55 16.71 -12.21 40.44
C LEU A 55 17.15 -13.62 40.85
N SER A 56 18.04 -14.23 40.05
CA SER A 56 19.15 -15.11 40.44
C SER A 56 19.85 -15.47 39.12
N GLY A 57 21.11 -15.12 38.85
CA GLY A 57 22.28 -15.29 39.70
C GLY A 57 22.86 -16.68 39.43
N CYS A 58 23.68 -16.83 38.38
CA CYS A 58 24.67 -17.90 38.27
C CYS A 58 25.73 -17.54 37.22
N THR A 59 26.97 -17.48 37.70
CA THR A 59 28.24 -17.28 37.02
C THR A 59 28.71 -18.55 36.32
N SER A 60 29.46 -18.43 35.21
CA SER A 60 30.63 -19.25 34.78
C SER A 60 30.84 -19.08 33.25
N SER A 61 31.84 -18.30 32.84
CA SER A 61 33.21 -18.72 32.45
C SER A 61 33.34 -19.19 30.99
N ILE A 62 34.11 -18.42 30.21
CA ILE A 62 34.64 -18.72 28.87
C ILE A 62 35.70 -19.85 29.00
N PRO A 63 35.92 -20.66 27.94
CA PRO A 63 37.17 -20.48 27.20
C PRO A 63 37.01 -20.51 25.67
N ALA A 64 38.00 -19.87 25.04
CA ALA A 64 38.24 -19.77 23.61
C ALA A 64 38.90 -21.03 23.00
N GLY A 65 38.89 -21.10 21.66
CA GLY A 65 39.65 -22.05 20.83
C GLY A 65 38.72 -22.99 20.04
N SER A 66 38.87 -23.24 18.74
CA SER A 66 40.07 -23.19 17.91
C SER A 66 39.70 -23.07 16.43
N ALA A 67 40.61 -22.48 15.66
CA ALA A 67 40.60 -22.39 14.20
C ALA A 67 41.14 -23.67 13.56
N ALA A 68 40.58 -24.06 12.40
CA ALA A 68 41.20 -24.98 11.44
C ALA A 68 41.00 -24.37 10.04
N ARG A 69 41.99 -23.64 9.52
CA ARG A 69 43.07 -24.09 8.62
C ARG A 69 42.57 -24.72 7.32
N ILE A 70 42.58 -23.87 6.29
CA ILE A 70 42.49 -24.18 4.87
C ILE A 70 43.92 -24.53 4.41
N HIS A 71 44.10 -25.63 3.69
CA HIS A 71 45.35 -25.94 2.99
C HIS A 71 45.11 -25.87 1.48
N GLU A 72 45.92 -25.05 0.81
CA GLU A 72 46.06 -24.94 -0.64
C GLU A 72 46.78 -26.14 -1.27
N ALA A 73 46.33 -26.52 -2.48
CA ALA A 73 47.02 -26.78 -3.78
C ALA A 73 48.47 -27.33 -3.81
N PRO A 74 48.96 -28.02 -4.90
CA PRO A 74 49.00 -27.44 -6.26
C PRO A 74 49.02 -28.40 -7.49
N SER A 75 48.83 -27.78 -8.68
CA SER A 75 49.47 -28.02 -10.02
C SER A 75 49.49 -29.43 -10.66
N GLY A 76 49.37 -29.63 -11.99
CA GLY A 76 49.51 -28.69 -13.11
C GLY A 76 49.27 -29.29 -14.52
N LYS A 77 49.64 -28.47 -15.49
CA LYS A 77 49.34 -28.38 -16.94
C LYS A 77 49.93 -29.49 -17.84
N SER A 78 49.36 -29.71 -19.04
CA SER A 78 49.90 -29.24 -20.36
C SER A 78 49.39 -30.05 -21.58
N GLY A 79 49.25 -29.37 -22.74
CA GLY A 79 49.18 -29.95 -24.11
C GLY A 79 48.05 -29.35 -24.96
N ALA A 80 48.20 -28.23 -25.66
CA ALA A 80 48.83 -27.99 -26.98
C ALA A 80 47.86 -28.15 -28.20
N ASN A 81 47.65 -27.03 -28.91
CA ASN A 81 47.02 -26.81 -30.24
C ASN A 81 48.09 -27.07 -31.36
N PRO A 82 47.93 -26.90 -32.71
CA PRO A 82 46.88 -26.20 -33.50
C PRO A 82 46.58 -26.75 -34.94
N GLY A 83 45.73 -26.05 -35.69
CA GLY A 83 45.70 -25.99 -37.18
C GLY A 83 44.26 -25.92 -37.72
N LEU A 84 43.88 -25.24 -38.80
CA LEU A 84 44.50 -24.33 -39.77
C LEU A 84 43.31 -23.84 -40.65
N ALA A 85 43.24 -22.56 -41.02
CA ALA A 85 42.40 -22.06 -42.13
C ALA A 85 43.21 -22.15 -43.46
N PRO A 86 42.58 -22.03 -44.66
CA PRO A 86 42.48 -20.68 -45.27
C PRO A 86 41.26 -20.40 -46.19
N HIS A 87 40.92 -19.10 -46.33
CA HIS A 87 40.66 -18.25 -47.53
C HIS A 87 40.26 -18.91 -48.90
N GLU A 88 39.48 -18.36 -49.86
CA GLU A 88 39.08 -16.98 -50.22
C GLU A 88 38.06 -16.96 -51.40
N LYS A 89 37.30 -15.85 -51.53
CA LYS A 89 36.86 -15.07 -52.75
C LYS A 89 35.94 -15.62 -53.86
N GLY A 90 34.95 -14.78 -54.23
CA GLY A 90 34.55 -14.55 -55.63
C GLY A 90 33.09 -14.10 -55.91
N ASP A 91 32.80 -12.80 -55.77
CA ASP A 91 31.63 -12.03 -56.32
C ASP A 91 31.92 -11.66 -57.83
N PRO A 92 31.17 -10.83 -58.61
CA PRO A 92 29.76 -10.39 -58.69
C PRO A 92 29.17 -10.42 -60.15
N THR A 93 27.92 -9.97 -60.33
CA THR A 93 27.39 -9.05 -61.41
C THR A 93 25.86 -8.94 -61.21
N ASN A 94 25.11 -7.84 -61.33
CA ASN A 94 25.16 -6.56 -62.06
C ASN A 94 24.13 -5.61 -61.37
N ARG A 95 24.42 -4.39 -60.89
CA ARG A 95 24.35 -3.05 -61.56
C ARG A 95 23.10 -2.84 -62.45
N LYS A 96 22.35 -1.71 -62.46
CA LYS A 96 22.54 -0.32 -61.96
C LYS A 96 21.28 0.54 -62.32
N THR A 97 20.93 1.55 -61.47
CA THR A 97 20.51 2.96 -61.79
C THR A 97 19.28 3.27 -62.68
N ASP A 98 18.58 4.41 -62.67
CA ASP A 98 18.69 5.73 -62.02
C ASP A 98 17.36 6.53 -62.19
N GLN A 99 17.13 7.47 -61.25
CA GLN A 99 16.63 8.86 -61.39
C GLN A 99 15.42 9.28 -62.28
N ASN A 100 14.44 9.88 -61.58
CA ASN A 100 13.95 11.27 -61.69
C ASN A 100 13.29 11.78 -63.01
N ARG A 101 11.96 11.98 -62.98
CA ARG A 101 11.25 13.09 -63.67
C ARG A 101 9.79 13.25 -63.18
N LYS A 102 9.45 14.45 -62.68
CA LYS A 102 8.09 15.07 -62.70
C LYS A 102 8.05 16.00 -63.96
N PRO A 103 6.94 16.65 -64.37
CA PRO A 103 5.55 16.63 -63.88
C PRO A 103 4.45 16.63 -64.98
N GLU A 104 3.17 16.53 -64.56
CA GLU A 104 1.98 17.32 -64.99
C GLU A 104 0.68 16.51 -64.79
N SER A 105 -0.24 17.01 -63.93
CA SER A 105 -1.55 17.61 -64.27
C SER A 105 -2.59 16.52 -64.61
N ASN A 106 -3.84 16.45 -64.15
CA ASN A 106 -4.88 17.26 -63.51
C ASN A 106 -5.85 16.19 -62.91
N GLN A 107 -6.81 16.38 -62.01
CA GLN A 107 -7.62 17.51 -61.57
C GLN A 107 -8.46 17.03 -60.37
N ALA A 108 -8.78 17.98 -59.47
CA ALA A 108 -9.99 18.09 -58.63
C ALA A 108 -10.32 16.93 -57.64
N SER A 109 -10.60 17.16 -56.35
CA SER A 109 -11.48 18.19 -55.81
C SER A 109 -11.18 18.42 -54.33
N GLU A 110 -11.40 19.66 -53.91
CA GLU A 110 -11.24 20.20 -52.57
C GLU A 110 -12.44 19.82 -51.71
N ASN A 111 -12.20 19.47 -50.46
CA ASN A 111 -13.05 19.96 -49.37
C ASN A 111 -12.24 20.03 -48.08
N GLU A 112 -12.03 21.26 -47.62
CA GLU A 112 -11.49 21.62 -46.32
C GLU A 112 -12.51 21.31 -45.22
N THR A 113 -12.04 20.80 -44.08
CA THR A 113 -12.54 21.24 -42.76
C THR A 113 -11.45 21.03 -41.72
N ASP A 114 -10.71 22.12 -41.52
CA ASP A 114 -10.21 22.71 -40.29
C ASP A 114 -10.29 21.93 -38.96
N MET A 115 -9.11 21.80 -38.36
CA MET A 115 -8.90 21.55 -36.94
C MET A 115 -8.94 22.87 -36.19
N SER A 116 -9.92 23.07 -35.30
CA SER A 116 -9.71 23.98 -34.17
C SER A 116 -10.52 23.60 -32.94
N ALA A 117 -9.85 23.78 -31.81
CA ALA A 117 -10.25 23.42 -30.46
C ALA A 117 -11.34 24.33 -29.89
N SER A 118 -12.19 23.78 -29.03
CA SER A 118 -12.56 24.41 -27.75
C SER A 118 -13.44 23.46 -26.93
N HIS A 119 -12.90 22.95 -25.82
CA HIS A 119 -13.62 22.75 -24.55
C HIS A 119 -12.52 22.81 -23.49
N ALA A 120 -12.19 24.03 -23.09
CA ALA A 120 -11.33 24.29 -21.95
C ALA A 120 -12.13 23.99 -20.69
N ASP A 121 -11.86 22.84 -20.08
CA ASP A 121 -12.29 22.59 -18.70
C ASP A 121 -11.47 23.47 -17.76
N LYS A 122 -12.18 24.25 -16.95
CA LYS A 122 -11.60 25.12 -15.93
C LYS A 122 -10.87 24.30 -14.86
N PRO A 123 -9.79 24.82 -14.25
CA PRO A 123 -9.20 24.22 -13.07
C PRO A 123 -10.23 24.20 -11.93
N GLY A 124 -10.57 23.01 -11.44
CA GLY A 124 -11.51 22.83 -10.35
C GLY A 124 -10.99 23.42 -9.03
N GLU A 125 -11.82 24.23 -8.38
CA GLU A 125 -11.64 24.64 -6.98
C GLU A 125 -11.58 23.40 -6.04
N PRO A 126 -10.78 23.47 -4.97
CA PRO A 126 -10.76 22.43 -3.94
C PRO A 126 -12.00 22.57 -3.04
N GLY A 127 -13.09 21.87 -3.35
CA GLY A 127 -14.27 21.90 -2.47
C GLY A 127 -15.54 21.16 -2.88
N SER A 128 -15.66 20.66 -4.12
CA SER A 128 -16.86 19.91 -4.52
C SER A 128 -16.80 18.47 -3.98
N LYS A 129 -17.69 18.14 -3.02
CA LYS A 129 -18.03 16.73 -2.71
C LYS A 129 -18.62 16.11 -3.97
N GLY A 130 -17.76 15.48 -4.78
CA GLY A 130 -18.18 14.74 -5.98
C GLY A 130 -19.19 13.65 -5.64
N ALA A 131 -19.91 13.16 -6.65
CA ALA A 131 -20.83 12.03 -6.48
C ALA A 131 -20.11 10.84 -5.80
N PRO A 132 -20.77 10.09 -4.90
CA PRO A 132 -20.16 8.96 -4.22
C PRO A 132 -19.51 7.99 -5.21
N VAL A 133 -18.28 7.54 -4.91
CA VAL A 133 -17.60 6.53 -5.72
C VAL A 133 -18.42 5.25 -5.71
N LYS A 134 -18.76 4.74 -6.91
CA LYS A 134 -19.44 3.45 -7.05
C LYS A 134 -18.40 2.34 -7.18
N TYR A 135 -18.57 1.28 -6.41
CA TYR A 135 -17.74 0.09 -6.49
C TYR A 135 -18.52 -1.14 -6.01
N GLN A 136 -17.97 -2.33 -6.28
CA GLN A 136 -18.37 -3.55 -5.59
C GLN A 136 -17.20 -4.06 -4.75
N VAL A 137 -17.46 -4.83 -3.72
CA VAL A 137 -16.45 -5.40 -2.83
C VAL A 137 -16.72 -6.87 -2.56
N SER A 138 -15.64 -7.64 -2.47
CA SER A 138 -15.67 -9.04 -2.06
C SER A 138 -14.61 -9.30 -0.99
N ASN A 139 -14.94 -10.15 -0.02
CA ASN A 139 -13.98 -10.69 0.95
C ASN A 139 -13.34 -12.02 0.53
N LEU A 140 -13.56 -12.46 -0.72
CA LEU A 140 -12.97 -13.69 -1.24
C LEU A 140 -13.36 -14.96 -0.43
N ALA A 141 -14.53 -14.95 0.22
CA ALA A 141 -15.01 -16.07 1.04
C ALA A 141 -15.50 -17.25 0.17
N ASP A 142 -15.99 -17.00 -1.03
CA ASP A 142 -16.46 -18.02 -1.97
C ASP A 142 -15.42 -18.34 -3.07
N ALA A 143 -15.58 -19.49 -3.72
CA ALA A 143 -14.66 -19.95 -4.75
C ALA A 143 -14.72 -19.11 -6.04
N ALA A 144 -15.87 -18.53 -6.38
CA ALA A 144 -16.05 -17.79 -7.62
C ALA A 144 -15.32 -16.44 -7.58
N SER A 145 -15.44 -15.70 -6.47
CA SER A 145 -14.69 -14.45 -6.28
C SER A 145 -13.18 -14.67 -6.21
N ARG A 146 -12.72 -15.76 -5.58
CA ARG A 146 -11.31 -16.17 -5.61
C ARG A 146 -10.83 -16.50 -7.02
N ALA A 147 -11.61 -17.26 -7.80
CA ALA A 147 -11.25 -17.61 -9.17
C ALA A 147 -11.20 -16.38 -10.10
N GLU A 148 -12.17 -15.46 -9.99
CA GLU A 148 -12.15 -14.20 -10.75
C GLU A 148 -10.90 -13.36 -10.42
N THR A 149 -10.59 -13.24 -9.13
CA THR A 149 -9.41 -12.48 -8.66
C THR A 149 -8.10 -13.13 -9.10
N ALA A 150 -7.99 -14.46 -8.95
CA ALA A 150 -6.83 -15.23 -9.39
C ALA A 150 -6.57 -15.04 -10.89
N ALA A 151 -7.61 -15.16 -11.71
CA ALA A 151 -7.50 -14.98 -13.16
C ALA A 151 -7.02 -13.57 -13.54
N ALA A 152 -7.52 -12.53 -12.87
CA ALA A 152 -7.10 -11.16 -13.12
C ALA A 152 -5.64 -10.90 -12.71
N LEU A 153 -5.23 -11.40 -11.55
CA LEU A 153 -3.87 -11.20 -11.04
C LEU A 153 -2.84 -12.02 -11.83
N LYS A 154 -3.08 -13.31 -12.06
CA LYS A 154 -2.16 -14.21 -12.80
C LYS A 154 -1.95 -13.79 -14.25
N ALA A 155 -2.87 -13.01 -14.83
CA ALA A 155 -2.70 -12.46 -16.18
C ALA A 155 -1.57 -11.41 -16.29
N VAL A 156 -1.13 -10.84 -15.16
CA VAL A 156 -0.19 -9.71 -15.12
C VAL A 156 0.94 -9.85 -14.09
N LEU A 157 0.77 -10.71 -13.08
CA LEU A 157 1.74 -10.99 -12.02
C LEU A 157 2.18 -12.46 -12.04
N PRO A 158 3.36 -12.80 -11.47
CA PRO A 158 3.84 -14.17 -11.44
C PRO A 158 2.91 -15.06 -10.61
N GLU A 159 2.61 -16.27 -11.12
CA GLU A 159 1.69 -17.19 -10.43
C GLU A 159 2.09 -17.52 -8.99
N PRO A 160 3.37 -17.75 -8.64
CA PRO A 160 3.75 -18.06 -7.26
C PRO A 160 3.39 -16.95 -6.27
N ASP A 161 3.58 -15.68 -6.63
CA ASP A 161 3.22 -14.52 -5.79
C ASP A 161 1.69 -14.45 -5.58
N VAL A 162 0.92 -14.71 -6.64
CA VAL A 162 -0.55 -14.71 -6.59
C VAL A 162 -1.08 -15.89 -5.76
N ASP A 163 -0.51 -17.07 -5.92
CA ASP A 163 -0.91 -18.27 -5.18
C ASP A 163 -0.60 -18.13 -3.69
N GLN A 164 0.55 -17.55 -3.34
CA GLN A 164 0.88 -17.24 -1.95
C GLN A 164 -0.07 -16.20 -1.36
N PHE A 165 -0.42 -15.14 -2.10
CA PHE A 165 -1.45 -14.19 -1.68
C PHE A 165 -2.80 -14.86 -1.41
N LEU A 166 -3.29 -15.70 -2.33
CA LEU A 166 -4.56 -16.40 -2.17
C LEU A 166 -4.52 -17.43 -1.02
N ALA A 167 -3.36 -18.02 -0.75
CA ALA A 167 -3.17 -18.86 0.43
C ALA A 167 -3.31 -18.06 1.73
N MET A 168 -2.77 -16.84 1.80
CA MET A 168 -2.95 -15.96 2.96
C MET A 168 -4.40 -15.51 3.14
N VAL A 169 -5.12 -15.23 2.04
CA VAL A 169 -6.56 -14.93 2.07
C VAL A 169 -7.33 -16.12 2.64
N LYS A 170 -7.05 -17.34 2.15
CA LYS A 170 -7.72 -18.56 2.60
C LYS A 170 -7.44 -18.84 4.07
N ASP A 171 -6.17 -18.76 4.49
CA ASP A 171 -5.78 -18.96 5.90
C ASP A 171 -6.51 -17.98 6.83
N TYR A 172 -6.58 -16.71 6.44
CA TYR A 172 -7.32 -15.70 7.19
C TYR A 172 -8.81 -16.02 7.27
N ASN A 173 -9.46 -16.22 6.13
CA ASN A 173 -10.90 -16.49 6.05
C ASN A 173 -11.30 -17.76 6.82
N ASP A 174 -10.51 -18.83 6.72
CA ASP A 174 -10.73 -20.07 7.45
C ASP A 174 -10.54 -19.86 8.96
N THR A 175 -9.49 -19.15 9.37
CA THR A 175 -9.19 -18.88 10.78
C THR A 175 -10.31 -18.10 11.46
N ILE A 176 -10.83 -17.07 10.79
CA ILE A 176 -11.95 -16.27 11.30
C ILE A 176 -13.32 -16.92 11.03
N GLN A 177 -13.34 -18.15 10.50
CA GLN A 177 -14.55 -18.91 10.19
C GLN A 177 -15.53 -18.14 9.31
N ASN A 178 -15.00 -17.38 8.33
CA ASN A 178 -15.76 -16.48 7.47
C ASN A 178 -16.67 -15.49 8.22
N THR A 179 -16.32 -15.13 9.46
CA THR A 179 -17.11 -14.20 10.28
C THR A 179 -17.27 -12.85 9.57
N SER A 180 -18.52 -12.45 9.35
CA SER A 180 -18.89 -11.17 8.72
C SER A 180 -18.36 -10.96 7.29
N LEU A 181 -18.04 -12.03 6.55
CA LEU A 181 -17.54 -11.93 5.18
C LEU A 181 -18.66 -11.99 4.14
N THR A 182 -18.46 -11.33 3.00
CA THR A 182 -19.37 -11.43 1.86
C THR A 182 -19.12 -12.70 1.04
N SER A 183 -20.21 -13.28 0.53
CA SER A 183 -20.15 -14.19 -0.62
C SER A 183 -20.31 -13.38 -1.91
N GLY A 184 -19.40 -13.55 -2.86
CA GLY A 184 -19.36 -12.82 -4.11
C GLY A 184 -18.98 -11.34 -3.96
N PHE A 185 -19.28 -10.57 -5.00
CA PHE A 185 -19.15 -9.12 -5.02
C PHE A 185 -20.47 -8.45 -4.64
N THR A 186 -20.42 -7.50 -3.72
CA THR A 186 -21.58 -6.75 -3.20
C THR A 186 -21.34 -5.24 -3.30
N PRO A 187 -22.37 -4.38 -3.37
CA PRO A 187 -22.17 -2.94 -3.55
C PRO A 187 -21.65 -2.21 -2.29
N ILE A 188 -21.67 -2.85 -1.12
CA ILE A 188 -21.31 -2.24 0.17
C ILE A 188 -20.55 -3.29 0.99
N ALA A 189 -19.43 -2.89 1.61
CA ALA A 189 -18.71 -3.76 2.53
C ALA A 189 -19.60 -4.07 3.75
N PRO A 190 -19.56 -5.31 4.26
CA PRO A 190 -20.32 -5.66 5.45
C PRO A 190 -19.70 -4.96 6.66
N GLN A 191 -20.50 -4.76 7.70
CA GLN A 191 -19.96 -4.37 9.00
C GLN A 191 -19.25 -5.58 9.61
N TYR A 192 -17.96 -5.46 9.89
CA TYR A 192 -17.19 -6.54 10.49
C TYR A 192 -17.35 -6.56 12.02
N ASP A 193 -17.58 -7.75 12.56
CA ASP A 193 -17.46 -8.04 13.99
C ASP A 193 -15.97 -8.23 14.35
N LEU A 194 -15.26 -7.11 14.49
CA LEU A 194 -13.81 -7.11 14.76
C LEU A 194 -13.47 -7.78 16.09
N ASP A 195 -14.31 -7.61 17.13
CA ASP A 195 -14.11 -8.26 18.43
C ASP A 195 -14.13 -9.79 18.31
N LYS A 196 -15.05 -10.35 17.53
CA LYS A 196 -15.11 -11.78 17.28
C LYS A 196 -13.96 -12.24 16.40
N ILE A 197 -13.64 -11.48 15.35
CA ILE A 197 -12.50 -11.77 14.45
C ILE A 197 -11.20 -11.85 15.25
N ASP A 198 -10.94 -10.87 16.12
CA ASP A 198 -9.74 -10.83 16.96
C ASP A 198 -9.64 -12.03 17.89
N LYS A 199 -10.75 -12.40 18.55
CA LYS A 199 -10.80 -13.57 19.44
C LYS A 199 -10.49 -14.87 18.69
N LEU A 200 -11.06 -15.05 17.50
CA LEU A 200 -10.81 -16.22 16.67
C LEU A 200 -9.35 -16.25 16.20
N TRP A 201 -8.84 -15.12 15.71
CA TRP A 201 -7.47 -15.00 15.24
C TRP A 201 -6.44 -15.26 16.35
N GLN A 202 -6.56 -14.56 17.49
CA GLN A 202 -5.67 -14.75 18.63
C GLN A 202 -5.74 -16.17 19.20
N GLY A 203 -6.94 -16.76 19.25
CA GLY A 203 -7.13 -18.14 19.69
C GLY A 203 -6.39 -19.15 18.82
N ALA A 204 -6.34 -18.93 17.50
CA ALA A 204 -5.71 -19.84 16.55
C ALA A 204 -4.22 -19.54 16.27
N LYS A 205 -3.82 -18.26 16.30
CA LYS A 205 -2.52 -17.77 15.82
C LYS A 205 -1.63 -17.21 16.93
N GLY A 206 -2.15 -17.13 18.16
CA GLY A 206 -1.39 -16.66 19.32
C GLY A 206 -0.88 -15.23 19.13
N LYS A 207 0.45 -15.06 19.18
CA LYS A 207 1.11 -13.75 19.08
C LYS A 207 1.21 -13.22 17.64
N PHE A 208 0.94 -14.05 16.63
CA PHE A 208 1.01 -13.59 15.25
C PHE A 208 -0.16 -12.66 14.95
N ILE A 209 0.12 -11.36 14.79
CA ILE A 209 -0.89 -10.32 14.58
C ILE A 209 -1.54 -10.37 13.19
N GLY A 210 -1.05 -11.21 12.28
CA GLY A 210 -1.53 -11.31 10.91
C GLY A 210 -0.71 -10.47 9.94
N VAL A 211 -1.32 -10.11 8.81
CA VAL A 211 -0.69 -9.30 7.76
C VAL A 211 -1.51 -8.06 7.43
N ASP A 212 -0.84 -7.00 7.04
CA ASP A 212 -1.44 -5.70 6.71
C ASP A 212 -1.38 -5.40 5.20
N CYS A 213 -1.71 -4.15 4.84
CA CYS A 213 -1.68 -3.66 3.48
C CYS A 213 -0.30 -3.77 2.83
N ARG A 214 0.76 -3.39 3.55
CA ARG A 214 2.13 -3.34 3.03
C ARG A 214 2.67 -4.74 2.75
N ILE A 215 2.49 -5.66 3.69
CA ILE A 215 2.88 -7.07 3.53
C ILE A 215 2.12 -7.70 2.36
N SER A 216 0.81 -7.50 2.30
CA SER A 216 -0.04 -8.07 1.24
C SER A 216 0.31 -7.54 -0.14
N ALA A 217 0.50 -6.23 -0.28
CA ALA A 217 0.87 -5.61 -1.55
C ALA A 217 2.27 -6.01 -1.99
N PHE A 218 3.23 -6.09 -1.07
CA PHE A 218 4.59 -6.55 -1.38
C PHE A 218 4.60 -8.00 -1.83
N GLU A 219 3.90 -8.92 -1.14
CA GLU A 219 3.79 -10.32 -1.54
C GLU A 219 3.33 -10.46 -3.00
N LEU A 220 2.32 -9.70 -3.40
CA LEU A 220 1.76 -9.75 -4.75
C LEU A 220 2.74 -9.31 -5.86
N VAL A 221 3.70 -8.44 -5.55
CA VAL A 221 4.54 -7.79 -6.56
C VAL A 221 6.02 -8.10 -6.43
N LYS A 222 6.47 -8.74 -5.36
CA LYS A 222 7.89 -8.87 -5.00
C LYS A 222 8.74 -9.47 -6.11
N SER A 223 8.24 -10.44 -6.89
CA SER A 223 9.03 -11.10 -7.93
C SER A 223 9.19 -10.25 -9.20
N GLN A 224 8.34 -9.23 -9.41
CA GLN A 224 8.47 -8.27 -10.52
C GLN A 224 8.97 -6.89 -10.07
N LEU A 225 8.98 -6.62 -8.77
CA LEU A 225 9.52 -5.39 -8.20
C LEU A 225 11.05 -5.46 -8.22
N LYS A 226 11.69 -4.57 -8.99
CA LYS A 226 13.14 -4.40 -8.89
C LYS A 226 13.45 -3.37 -7.80
N THR A 227 14.18 -3.82 -6.80
CA THR A 227 14.69 -3.00 -5.70
C THR A 227 16.13 -2.55 -5.98
N PRO A 228 16.59 -1.46 -5.33
CA PRO A 228 18.00 -1.10 -5.38
C PRO A 228 18.86 -2.19 -4.73
N PRO A 229 20.03 -2.54 -5.31
CA PRO A 229 20.86 -3.67 -4.87
C PRO A 229 21.48 -3.48 -3.48
N ALA A 230 21.60 -2.23 -3.02
CA ALA A 230 22.07 -1.87 -1.70
C ALA A 230 21.39 -0.57 -1.25
N GLY A 231 21.25 -0.38 0.06
CA GLY A 231 20.70 0.83 0.63
C GLY A 231 20.22 0.63 2.05
N SER A 232 20.40 1.64 2.88
CA SER A 232 19.77 1.71 4.18
C SER A 232 18.27 1.97 4.02
N ALA A 233 17.48 1.44 4.96
CA ALA A 233 16.09 1.77 5.10
C ALA A 233 15.90 2.43 6.48
N ASP A 234 15.21 3.55 6.52
CA ASP A 234 14.65 4.08 7.75
C ASP A 234 13.31 3.37 8.01
N ALA A 235 13.36 2.34 8.85
CA ALA A 235 12.26 1.43 9.15
C ALA A 235 11.55 1.76 10.48
N ALA A 236 11.72 2.98 11.01
CA ALA A 236 11.16 3.37 12.30
C ALA A 236 9.62 3.18 12.41
N LEU A 237 8.90 3.31 11.28
CA LEU A 237 7.44 3.15 11.20
C LEU A 237 6.99 1.77 10.71
N LEU A 238 7.90 0.78 10.67
CA LEU A 238 7.63 -0.59 10.22
C LEU A 238 7.63 -1.61 11.36
N PHE A 239 7.58 -1.19 12.63
CA PHE A 239 7.81 -2.09 13.76
C PHE A 239 6.79 -3.26 13.82
N GLN A 240 5.50 -3.00 13.61
CA GLN A 240 4.47 -4.05 13.59
C GLN A 240 4.62 -4.95 12.36
N ASP A 241 4.94 -4.38 11.20
CA ASP A 241 5.19 -5.15 9.98
C ASP A 241 6.34 -6.14 10.18
N LEU A 242 7.45 -5.65 10.75
CA LEU A 242 8.64 -6.46 10.96
C LEU A 242 8.41 -7.53 12.02
N GLU A 243 7.65 -7.23 13.08
CA GLU A 243 7.22 -8.22 14.06
C GLU A 243 6.32 -9.30 13.42
N ALA A 244 5.38 -8.90 12.58
CA ALA A 244 4.51 -9.82 11.83
C ALA A 244 5.31 -10.70 10.86
N ILE A 245 6.22 -10.10 10.08
CA ILE A 245 7.12 -10.82 9.15
C ILE A 245 7.96 -11.84 9.90
N GLN A 246 8.54 -11.47 11.05
CA GLN A 246 9.37 -12.35 11.86
C GLN A 246 8.55 -13.48 12.49
N THR A 247 7.42 -13.15 13.12
CA THR A 247 6.58 -14.11 13.86
C THR A 247 5.89 -15.08 12.91
N GLY A 248 5.38 -14.57 11.79
CA GLY A 248 4.73 -15.35 10.73
C GLY A 248 5.70 -16.03 9.76
N LYS A 249 7.01 -15.72 9.86
CA LYS A 249 8.06 -16.20 8.92
C LYS A 249 7.69 -15.94 7.45
N LEU A 250 7.15 -14.76 7.19
CA LEU A 250 6.51 -14.43 5.90
C LEU A 250 7.53 -14.28 4.78
N PHE A 251 8.68 -13.70 5.09
CA PHE A 251 9.72 -13.36 4.12
C PHE A 251 11.09 -13.90 4.55
N ASN A 252 11.93 -14.21 3.57
CA ASN A 252 13.35 -14.45 3.82
C ASN A 252 14.09 -13.11 4.10
N ALA A 253 15.39 -13.19 4.40
CA ALA A 253 16.18 -12.00 4.74
C ALA A 253 16.26 -10.97 3.59
N ALA A 254 16.37 -11.42 2.34
CA ALA A 254 16.44 -10.54 1.18
C ALA A 254 15.11 -9.83 0.93
N ASP A 255 14.00 -10.57 0.95
CA ASP A 255 12.66 -10.03 0.81
C ASP A 255 12.31 -9.07 1.95
N THR A 256 12.72 -9.38 3.18
CA THR A 256 12.56 -8.48 4.33
C THR A 256 13.34 -7.17 4.12
N GLN A 257 14.53 -7.23 3.53
CA GLN A 257 15.30 -6.02 3.23
C GLN A 257 14.66 -5.19 2.11
N HIS A 258 14.17 -5.84 1.05
CA HIS A 258 13.43 -5.19 -0.04
C HIS A 258 12.14 -4.52 0.47
N PHE A 259 11.42 -5.20 1.35
CA PHE A 259 10.24 -4.65 2.03
C PHE A 259 10.58 -3.38 2.81
N LYS A 260 11.63 -3.43 3.65
CA LYS A 260 12.09 -2.26 4.43
C LYS A 260 12.45 -1.09 3.53
N GLN A 261 13.15 -1.34 2.42
CA GLN A 261 13.54 -0.30 1.48
C GLN A 261 12.31 0.34 0.80
N LEU A 262 11.37 -0.48 0.32
CA LEU A 262 10.17 0.01 -0.36
C LEU A 262 9.34 0.93 0.55
N PHE A 263 9.09 0.49 1.78
CA PHE A 263 8.24 1.19 2.74
C PHE A 263 9.02 2.05 3.74
N SER A 264 10.29 2.34 3.47
CA SER A 264 11.08 3.25 4.29
C SER A 264 10.40 4.62 4.38
N ARG A 265 10.41 5.23 5.57
CA ARG A 265 9.96 6.62 5.69
C ARG A 265 10.95 7.55 4.99
N VAL A 266 10.43 8.59 4.35
CA VAL A 266 11.20 9.55 3.54
C VAL A 266 11.24 10.88 4.27
N LYS A 267 12.44 11.36 4.58
CA LYS A 267 12.61 12.69 5.20
C LYS A 267 12.10 13.78 4.26
N THR A 268 11.33 14.72 4.80
CA THR A 268 10.76 15.85 4.06
C THR A 268 10.95 17.17 4.82
N THR A 269 10.39 18.25 4.29
CA THR A 269 10.45 19.59 4.87
C THR A 269 9.13 19.98 5.51
N LYS A 270 9.14 20.86 6.50
CA LYS A 270 7.93 21.38 7.14
C LYS A 270 7.14 22.25 6.17
N THR A 271 6.08 21.69 5.59
CA THR A 271 5.12 22.35 4.70
C THR A 271 3.82 21.57 4.71
N THR A 272 2.72 22.17 4.26
CA THR A 272 1.45 21.48 4.00
C THR A 272 1.22 21.26 2.51
N ASP A 273 2.19 21.63 1.66
CA ASP A 273 2.12 21.47 0.21
C ASP A 273 2.33 20.01 -0.20
N VAL A 274 1.23 19.38 -0.63
CA VAL A 274 1.22 18.02 -1.15
C VAL A 274 2.14 17.85 -2.35
N LYS A 275 2.27 18.83 -3.25
CA LYS A 275 3.12 18.71 -4.45
C LYS A 275 4.60 18.67 -4.09
N ALA A 276 5.01 19.46 -3.09
CA ALA A 276 6.36 19.40 -2.53
C ALA A 276 6.66 18.01 -1.92
N HIS A 277 5.74 17.46 -1.13
CA HIS A 277 5.89 16.13 -0.54
C HIS A 277 5.88 15.02 -1.59
N ALA A 278 4.95 15.06 -2.54
CA ALA A 278 4.86 14.09 -3.62
C ALA A 278 6.15 14.05 -4.46
N THR A 279 6.81 15.18 -4.65
CA THR A 279 8.13 15.24 -5.33
C THR A 279 9.21 14.49 -4.55
N LYS A 280 9.22 14.60 -3.21
CA LYS A 280 10.16 13.86 -2.35
C LYS A 280 9.87 12.36 -2.38
N MET A 281 8.60 11.98 -2.24
CA MET A 281 8.19 10.57 -2.28
C MET A 281 8.41 9.94 -3.66
N ALA A 282 8.14 10.66 -4.75
CA ALA A 282 8.47 10.22 -6.10
C ALA A 282 9.98 10.01 -6.29
N SER A 283 10.81 10.84 -5.66
CA SER A 283 12.27 10.66 -5.72
C SER A 283 12.74 9.38 -5.02
N HIS A 284 12.10 9.00 -3.91
CA HIS A 284 12.30 7.69 -3.27
C HIS A 284 11.90 6.55 -4.21
N PHE A 285 10.69 6.62 -4.77
CA PHE A 285 10.18 5.56 -5.63
C PHE A 285 10.91 5.39 -6.98
N LYS A 286 11.67 6.39 -7.45
CA LYS A 286 12.54 6.24 -8.64
C LYS A 286 13.62 5.17 -8.50
N ALA A 287 13.98 4.77 -7.29
CA ALA A 287 14.93 3.69 -7.05
C ALA A 287 14.33 2.29 -7.36
N PHE A 288 13.02 2.21 -7.60
CA PHE A 288 12.29 0.98 -7.82
C PHE A 288 11.75 0.89 -9.24
N THR A 289 11.70 -0.32 -9.78
CA THR A 289 10.93 -0.61 -11.00
C THR A 289 9.72 -1.44 -10.62
N PHE A 290 8.53 -0.84 -10.72
CA PHE A 290 7.26 -1.50 -10.45
C PHE A 290 6.85 -2.43 -11.61
N PRO A 291 5.95 -3.41 -11.36
CA PRO A 291 5.33 -4.22 -12.40
C PRO A 291 4.78 -3.36 -13.54
N ALA A 292 5.01 -3.76 -14.79
CA ALA A 292 4.57 -2.99 -15.96
C ALA A 292 3.05 -3.02 -16.18
N ARG A 293 2.38 -4.10 -15.72
CA ARG A 293 0.96 -4.38 -15.98
C ARG A 293 0.09 -4.42 -14.71
N ALA A 294 0.68 -4.10 -13.56
CA ALA A 294 -0.02 -3.93 -12.30
C ALA A 294 0.38 -2.58 -11.67
N ARG A 295 -0.55 -1.97 -10.94
CA ARG A 295 -0.39 -0.63 -10.36
C ARG A 295 -0.33 -0.78 -8.84
N VAL A 296 0.83 -0.51 -8.25
CA VAL A 296 0.96 -0.36 -6.80
C VAL A 296 0.44 1.04 -6.45
N VAL A 297 -0.70 1.08 -5.77
CA VAL A 297 -1.36 2.34 -5.39
C VAL A 297 -1.12 2.56 -3.91
N THR A 298 -0.49 3.68 -3.56
CA THR A 298 -0.10 4.02 -2.19
C THR A 298 -0.81 5.28 -1.73
N VAL A 299 -1.26 5.28 -0.48
CA VAL A 299 -1.64 6.49 0.26
C VAL A 299 -0.46 6.91 1.12
N VAL A 300 0.02 8.12 0.89
CA VAL A 300 1.17 8.68 1.59
C VAL A 300 0.67 9.64 2.66
N ILE A 301 1.19 9.47 3.87
CA ILE A 301 0.88 10.29 5.05
C ILE A 301 2.11 11.10 5.43
N ASN A 302 1.89 12.37 5.80
CA ASN A 302 2.92 13.21 6.37
C ASN A 302 2.89 13.14 7.90
N ASP A 303 3.97 12.62 8.48
CA ASP A 303 4.23 12.64 9.92
C ASP A 303 5.02 13.90 10.28
N ASN A 304 4.47 14.69 11.20
CA ASN A 304 5.07 15.92 11.73
C ASN A 304 5.33 15.88 13.25
N LEU A 305 5.14 14.73 13.91
CA LEU A 305 5.25 14.59 15.36
C LEU A 305 6.72 14.48 15.79
N ASP A 306 7.46 13.57 15.17
CA ASP A 306 8.88 13.29 15.47
C ASP A 306 9.79 13.65 14.29
N GLY A 307 9.61 14.86 13.77
CA GLY A 307 10.34 15.39 12.62
C GLY A 307 9.41 15.73 11.47
N ASN A 308 9.90 15.62 10.23
CA ASN A 308 9.06 15.78 9.05
C ASN A 308 9.37 14.63 8.12
N TYR A 309 8.46 13.66 8.07
CA TYR A 309 8.61 12.44 7.29
C TYR A 309 7.36 12.17 6.46
N LEU A 310 7.55 11.40 5.40
CA LEU A 310 6.50 10.81 4.60
C LEU A 310 6.59 9.30 4.75
N PHE A 311 5.47 8.61 4.82
CA PHE A 311 5.45 7.15 4.82
C PHE A 311 4.21 6.64 4.08
N VAL A 312 4.28 5.39 3.65
CA VAL A 312 3.13 4.71 3.07
C VAL A 312 2.21 4.28 4.20
N GLY A 313 1.12 5.01 4.39
CA GLY A 313 0.10 4.70 5.40
C GLY A 313 -0.89 3.62 4.96
N HIS A 314 -1.07 3.47 3.65
CA HIS A 314 -1.85 2.38 3.06
C HIS A 314 -1.36 2.05 1.66
N THR A 315 -1.55 0.81 1.22
CA THR A 315 -1.21 0.39 -0.15
C THR A 315 -2.04 -0.79 -0.60
N GLY A 316 -2.21 -0.92 -1.91
CA GLY A 316 -2.78 -2.11 -2.54
C GLY A 316 -2.35 -2.25 -3.99
N VAL A 317 -2.83 -3.30 -4.65
CA VAL A 317 -2.50 -3.58 -6.05
C VAL A 317 -3.74 -3.47 -6.91
N LEU A 318 -3.68 -2.59 -7.91
CA LEU A 318 -4.74 -2.31 -8.87
C LEU A 318 -4.40 -2.96 -10.22
N VAL A 319 -5.29 -3.81 -10.74
CA VAL A 319 -5.14 -4.48 -12.03
C VAL A 319 -6.38 -4.30 -12.90
N SER A 320 -6.20 -4.21 -14.21
CA SER A 320 -7.30 -4.16 -15.17
C SER A 320 -7.83 -5.58 -15.46
N THR A 321 -9.15 -5.76 -15.53
CA THR A 321 -9.78 -7.02 -15.95
C THR A 321 -11.08 -6.76 -16.70
N ARG A 322 -11.23 -7.30 -17.91
CA ARG A 322 -12.49 -7.27 -18.70
C ARG A 322 -13.23 -5.92 -18.70
N GLY A 323 -12.51 -4.81 -18.88
CA GLY A 323 -13.09 -3.46 -18.89
C GLY A 323 -13.44 -2.88 -17.51
N LYS A 324 -13.01 -3.52 -16.43
CA LYS A 324 -13.11 -3.09 -15.03
C LYS A 324 -11.72 -3.05 -14.39
N TRP A 325 -11.66 -2.61 -13.14
CA TRP A 325 -10.44 -2.54 -12.34
C TRP A 325 -10.64 -3.22 -10.99
N LEU A 326 -9.74 -4.14 -10.63
CA LEU A 326 -9.71 -4.77 -9.31
C LEU A 326 -8.60 -4.17 -8.48
N PHE A 327 -8.97 -3.58 -7.35
CA PHE A 327 -8.06 -3.15 -6.30
C PHE A 327 -8.06 -4.18 -5.19
N VAL A 328 -6.91 -4.80 -4.95
CA VAL A 328 -6.71 -5.79 -3.91
C VAL A 328 -6.06 -5.10 -2.72
N GLU A 329 -6.72 -5.15 -1.56
CA GLU A 329 -6.25 -4.51 -0.34
C GLU A 329 -6.50 -5.35 0.92
N LYS A 330 -5.76 -5.00 1.97
CA LYS A 330 -5.94 -5.47 3.35
C LYS A 330 -5.78 -4.26 4.25
N VAL A 331 -6.88 -3.70 4.75
CA VAL A 331 -6.88 -2.34 5.36
C VAL A 331 -5.99 -2.26 6.60
N SER A 332 -6.04 -3.27 7.45
CA SER A 332 -5.27 -3.38 8.69
C SER A 332 -4.91 -4.84 8.96
N PHE A 333 -4.17 -5.13 10.02
CA PHE A 333 -3.92 -6.51 10.46
C PHE A 333 -5.21 -7.28 10.77
N GLN A 334 -6.18 -6.59 11.37
CA GLN A 334 -7.41 -7.18 11.87
C GLN A 334 -8.50 -7.30 10.81
N GLU A 335 -8.69 -6.29 9.96
CA GLU A 335 -9.81 -6.26 9.01
C GLU A 335 -9.67 -7.30 7.89
N PRO A 336 -10.74 -7.89 7.35
CA PRO A 336 -10.62 -8.87 6.27
C PRO A 336 -9.95 -8.35 4.99
N TYR A 337 -9.43 -9.27 4.19
CA TYR A 337 -9.02 -8.97 2.82
C TYR A 337 -10.21 -8.46 2.00
N GLN A 338 -9.92 -7.56 1.07
CA GLN A 338 -10.91 -6.98 0.18
C GLN A 338 -10.41 -6.95 -1.25
N VAL A 339 -11.31 -7.24 -2.19
CA VAL A 339 -11.16 -6.91 -3.60
C VAL A 339 -12.26 -5.96 -3.98
N LEU A 340 -11.89 -4.74 -4.36
CA LEU A 340 -12.81 -3.71 -4.81
C LEU A 340 -12.81 -3.66 -6.33
N LYS A 341 -14.00 -3.63 -6.92
CA LYS A 341 -14.21 -3.59 -8.37
C LYS A 341 -14.74 -2.22 -8.76
N PHE A 342 -13.99 -1.52 -9.61
CA PHE A 342 -14.26 -0.17 -10.09
C PHE A 342 -14.45 -0.14 -11.60
N ASP A 343 -15.12 0.91 -12.09
CA ASP A 343 -15.25 1.20 -13.51
C ASP A 343 -13.98 1.85 -14.09
N SER A 344 -13.27 2.63 -13.28
CA SER A 344 -12.05 3.34 -13.67
C SER A 344 -10.99 3.31 -12.57
N PRO A 345 -9.69 3.51 -12.90
CA PRO A 345 -8.66 3.66 -11.88
C PRO A 345 -8.83 4.97 -11.08
N GLN A 346 -9.41 6.02 -11.68
CA GLN A 346 -9.71 7.28 -11.00
C GLN A 346 -10.70 7.09 -9.84
N ASP A 347 -11.66 6.18 -9.99
CA ASP A 347 -12.59 5.83 -8.91
C ASP A 347 -11.86 5.17 -7.73
N CYS A 348 -10.87 4.33 -8.00
CA CYS A 348 -10.01 3.77 -6.96
C CYS A 348 -9.23 4.87 -6.21
N TYR A 349 -8.63 5.82 -6.93
CA TYR A 349 -7.87 6.91 -6.29
C TYR A 349 -8.77 7.81 -5.44
N ARG A 350 -9.97 8.11 -5.94
CA ARG A 350 -10.96 8.89 -5.19
C ARG A 350 -11.47 8.15 -3.96
N TYR A 351 -11.73 6.83 -4.07
CA TYR A 351 -12.09 5.99 -2.94
C TYR A 351 -11.03 6.08 -1.82
N LEU A 352 -9.76 5.93 -2.19
CA LEU A 352 -8.65 6.06 -1.23
C LEU A 352 -8.54 7.48 -0.66
N ALA A 353 -8.63 8.51 -1.50
CA ALA A 353 -8.57 9.89 -1.04
C ALA A 353 -9.71 10.23 -0.07
N ASP A 354 -10.93 9.75 -0.34
CA ASP A 354 -12.08 9.96 0.54
C ASP A 354 -11.94 9.18 1.85
N LYS A 355 -11.47 7.92 1.79
CA LYS A 355 -11.26 7.05 2.95
C LYS A 355 -10.21 7.62 3.92
N TYR A 356 -9.14 8.20 3.40
CA TYR A 356 -8.02 8.73 4.19
C TYR A 356 -8.03 10.27 4.27
N ARG A 357 -9.11 10.95 3.87
CA ARG A 357 -9.15 12.43 3.81
C ARG A 357 -8.77 13.11 5.12
N ASP A 358 -9.21 12.51 6.22
CA ASP A 358 -9.12 13.07 7.56
C ASP A 358 -7.93 12.47 8.36
N TYR A 359 -7.03 11.74 7.68
CA TYR A 359 -5.82 11.10 8.24
C TYR A 359 -4.60 12.05 8.22
N ALA A 360 -4.72 13.23 8.82
CA ALA A 360 -3.61 14.16 8.98
C ALA A 360 -3.67 14.86 10.35
N ASP A 361 -2.51 14.98 10.98
CA ASP A 361 -2.34 15.77 12.20
C ASP A 361 -2.39 17.27 11.89
N ASP A 362 -2.63 18.06 12.93
CA ASP A 362 -2.63 19.52 12.81
C ASP A 362 -1.27 20.01 12.27
N GLY A 363 -1.31 20.78 11.19
CA GLY A 363 -0.12 21.30 10.52
C GLY A 363 0.64 20.31 9.65
N ALA A 364 0.15 19.08 9.48
CA ALA A 364 0.64 18.14 8.47
C ALA A 364 -0.06 18.38 7.13
N ALA A 365 0.57 17.97 6.03
CA ALA A 365 -0.10 17.91 4.74
C ALA A 365 -1.21 16.84 4.74
N LYS A 366 -2.29 17.08 3.99
CA LYS A 366 -3.33 16.06 3.77
C LYS A 366 -2.73 14.82 3.07
N PRO A 367 -3.27 13.61 3.32
CA PRO A 367 -2.84 12.42 2.61
C PRO A 367 -3.04 12.55 1.11
N PHE A 368 -2.18 11.88 0.35
CA PHE A 368 -2.20 11.90 -1.10
C PHE A 368 -1.96 10.52 -1.68
N VAL A 369 -2.49 10.28 -2.88
CA VAL A 369 -2.45 8.98 -3.54
C VAL A 369 -1.41 9.00 -4.65
N MET A 370 -0.57 7.97 -4.68
CA MET A 370 0.39 7.74 -5.75
C MET A 370 0.15 6.39 -6.43
N GLU A 371 0.43 6.32 -7.72
CA GLU A 371 0.49 5.07 -8.50
C GLU A 371 1.91 4.87 -9.00
N ASN A 372 2.54 3.73 -8.65
CA ASN A 372 3.90 3.39 -9.09
C ASN A 372 4.88 4.57 -8.92
N GLY A 373 4.75 5.31 -7.82
CA GLY A 373 5.59 6.47 -7.50
C GLY A 373 5.21 7.79 -8.18
N ARG A 374 4.09 7.88 -8.87
CA ARG A 374 3.57 9.12 -9.48
C ARG A 374 2.35 9.63 -8.72
N LEU A 375 2.29 10.93 -8.43
CA LEU A 375 1.10 11.55 -7.84
C LEU A 375 -0.10 11.38 -8.77
N VAL A 376 -1.20 10.85 -8.26
CA VAL A 376 -2.47 10.69 -9.00
C VAL A 376 -3.65 11.41 -8.33
N TYR A 377 -3.53 11.72 -7.03
CA TYR A 377 -4.51 12.53 -6.30
C TYR A 377 -3.88 13.24 -5.09
N PRO A 378 -4.20 14.51 -4.79
CA PRO A 378 -4.96 15.45 -5.63
C PRO A 378 -4.17 15.82 -6.90
N GLN A 379 -4.87 16.24 -7.96
CA GLN A 379 -4.24 16.71 -9.20
C GLN A 379 -3.85 18.20 -9.10
#